data_AF-A0A382XJN7-F1
#
_entry.id   AF-A0A382XJN7-F1
#
_cell.length_a   1.000
_cell.length_b   1.000
_cell.length_c   1.000
_cell.angle_alpha   90.00
_cell.angle_beta   90.00
_cell.angle_gamma   90.00
#
_symmetry.space_group_name_H-M   'P 1'
#
loop_
_entity.id
_entity.type
_entity.pdbx_description
1 polymer ?
#
loop_
_entity_poly.entity_id
_entity_poly.type
_entity_poly.pdbx_seq_one_letter_code
_entity_poly.pdbx_strand_id
1 'polypeptide(L)'
;MKNIINQFSPYAHIFPRLVLAVTFLIHGYPKILDCSGLISLFDSKGIPSFLAYLIGPFEVIGGLLLLYGIFKDWATRAGSILLAIIMLGAISVVHIKDGWNANEWQLLILAVCILYAVKGNSINNSASE
;
A
#
# COMPACT_ATOMS: atom_id res chain seq x y z
N MET A 1 -1.65 -33.22 -16.85
CA MET A 1 -2.37 -32.12 -17.52
C MET A 1 -1.73 -30.81 -17.09
N LYS A 2 -1.13 -30.01 -17.98
CA LYS A 2 -0.73 -28.64 -17.62
C LYS A 2 -2.01 -27.86 -17.32
N ASN A 3 -2.17 -27.41 -16.08
CA ASN A 3 -3.37 -26.71 -15.64
C ASN A 3 -3.48 -25.38 -16.43
N ILE A 4 -4.58 -25.14 -17.16
CA ILE A 4 -4.77 -23.92 -17.97
C ILE A 4 -4.60 -22.65 -17.12
N ILE A 5 -5.01 -22.72 -15.85
CA ILE A 5 -4.88 -21.64 -14.86
C ILE A 5 -3.41 -21.26 -14.62
N ASN A 6 -2.48 -22.21 -14.66
CA ASN A 6 -1.06 -21.95 -14.39
C ASN A 6 -0.41 -21.08 -15.48
N GLN A 7 -1.02 -20.98 -16.66
CA GLN A 7 -0.56 -20.09 -17.74
C GLN A 7 -0.67 -18.61 -17.35
N PHE A 8 -1.58 -18.27 -16.43
CA PHE A 8 -1.78 -16.90 -15.95
C PHE A 8 -0.92 -16.55 -14.73
N SER A 9 -0.27 -17.54 -14.10
CA SER A 9 0.56 -17.31 -12.91
C SER A 9 1.55 -16.16 -13.14
N PRO A 10 2.33 -16.08 -14.25
CA PRO A 10 3.28 -15.00 -14.49
C PRO A 10 2.70 -13.58 -14.40
N TYR A 11 1.40 -13.42 -14.61
CA TYR A 11 0.71 -12.12 -14.62
C TYR A 11 -0.12 -11.85 -13.37
N ALA A 12 -0.33 -12.84 -12.50
CA ALA A 12 -1.22 -12.75 -11.33
C ALA A 12 -0.89 -11.57 -10.41
N HIS A 13 0.39 -11.22 -10.30
CA HIS A 13 0.89 -10.13 -9.47
C HIS A 13 0.61 -8.71 -10.02
N ILE A 14 0.04 -8.57 -11.23
CA ILE A 14 -0.28 -7.25 -11.80
C ILE A 14 -1.59 -6.70 -11.22
N PHE A 15 -2.58 -7.58 -11.02
CA PHE A 15 -3.89 -7.16 -10.56
C PHE A 15 -3.89 -6.56 -9.13
N PRO A 16 -3.34 -7.23 -8.09
CA PRO A 16 -3.28 -6.64 -6.75
C PRO A 16 -2.43 -5.36 -6.73
N ARG A 17 -1.41 -5.26 -7.58
CA ARG A 17 -0.58 -4.06 -7.71
C ARG A 17 -1.39 -2.87 -8.20
N LEU A 18 -2.18 -3.05 -9.27
CA LEU A 18 -3.00 -1.98 -9.83
C LEU A 18 -4.05 -1.52 -8.81
N VAL A 19 -4.73 -2.45 -8.16
CA VAL A 19 -5.71 -2.12 -7.11
C VAL A 19 -5.04 -1.37 -5.96
N LEU A 20 -3.89 -1.86 -5.47
CA LEU A 20 -3.13 -1.22 -4.39
C LEU A 20 -2.70 0.20 -4.77
N ALA A 21 -2.11 0.38 -5.95
CA ALA A 21 -1.67 1.67 -6.44
C ALA A 21 -2.84 2.67 -6.57
N VAL A 22 -3.93 2.26 -7.23
CA VAL A 22 -5.12 3.11 -7.42
C VAL A 22 -5.76 3.47 -6.07
N THR A 23 -5.81 2.53 -5.13
CA THR A 23 -6.32 2.78 -3.76
C THR A 23 -5.58 3.93 -3.11
N PHE A 24 -4.25 3.91 -3.12
CA PHE A 24 -3.45 4.99 -2.53
C PHE A 24 -3.46 6.29 -3.33
N LEU A 25 -3.63 6.25 -4.65
CA LEU A 25 -3.81 7.47 -5.44
C LEU A 25 -5.15 8.16 -5.11
N ILE A 26 -6.24 7.39 -4.99
CA ILE A 26 -7.57 7.91 -4.65
C ILE A 26 -7.60 8.45 -3.22
N HIS A 27 -6.91 7.82 -2.26
CA HIS A 27 -6.87 8.29 -0.88
C HIS A 27 -5.83 9.39 -0.63
N GLY A 28 -4.71 9.35 -1.33
CA GLY A 28 -3.60 10.30 -1.15
C GLY A 28 -3.83 11.63 -1.84
N TYR A 29 -4.42 11.63 -3.04
CA TYR A 29 -4.63 12.86 -3.81
C TYR A 29 -5.49 13.90 -3.06
N PRO A 30 -6.65 13.55 -2.46
CA PRO A 30 -7.43 14.50 -1.67
C PRO A 30 -6.65 15.09 -0.49
N LYS A 31 -5.77 14.31 0.15
CA LYS A 31 -4.94 14.77 1.28
C LYS A 31 -3.89 15.80 0.88
N ILE A 32 -3.50 15.85 -0.39
CA ILE A 32 -2.63 16.91 -0.92
C ILE A 32 -3.39 18.22 -1.06
N LEU A 33 -4.67 18.15 -1.44
CA LEU A 33 -5.51 19.32 -1.63
C LEU A 33 -5.99 19.89 -0.29
N ASP A 34 -6.42 19.00 0.60
CA ASP A 34 -6.91 19.36 1.93
C ASP A 34 -6.55 18.25 2.94
N CYS A 35 -5.73 18.61 3.92
CA CYS A 35 -5.35 17.74 5.03
C CYS A 35 -5.92 18.21 6.38
N SER A 36 -6.83 19.18 6.40
CA SER A 36 -7.42 19.74 7.63
C SER A 36 -7.98 18.67 8.56
N GLY A 37 -8.71 17.69 8.03
CA GLY A 37 -9.26 16.57 8.81
C GLY A 37 -8.17 15.68 9.42
N LEU A 38 -7.04 15.48 8.72
CA LEU A 38 -5.91 14.70 9.24
C LEU A 38 -5.12 15.47 10.30
N ILE A 39 -5.00 16.79 10.14
CA ILE A 39 -4.42 17.69 11.14
C ILE A 39 -5.24 17.62 12.43
N SER A 40 -6.57 17.78 12.35
CA SER A 40 -7.44 17.66 13.52
C SER A 40 -7.36 16.28 14.18
N LEU A 41 -7.23 15.21 13.38
CA LEU A 41 -7.01 13.86 13.89
C LEU A 41 -5.67 13.76 14.63
N PHE A 42 -4.59 14.30 14.09
CA PHE A 42 -3.26 14.27 14.72
C PHE A 42 -3.22 15.10 16.01
N ASP A 43 -3.80 16.30 16.02
CA ASP A 43 -3.95 17.12 17.22
C ASP A 43 -4.69 16.36 18.32
N SER A 44 -5.80 15.69 18.00
CA SER A 44 -6.58 14.90 18.97
C SER A 44 -5.82 13.70 19.56
N LYS A 45 -4.76 13.25 18.87
CA LYS A 45 -3.93 12.09 19.25
C LYS A 45 -2.57 12.51 19.82
N GLY A 46 -2.28 13.81 19.89
CA GLY A 46 -0.98 14.33 20.34
C GLY A 46 0.17 14.05 19.36
N ILE A 47 -0.13 13.82 18.08
CA ILE A 47 0.85 13.59 17.03
C ILE A 47 1.23 14.93 16.40
N PRO A 48 2.51 15.18 16.05
CA PRO A 48 2.90 16.42 15.38
C PRO A 48 2.14 16.63 14.06
N SER A 49 1.31 17.67 14.01
CA SER A 49 0.40 17.93 12.89
C SER A 49 1.10 18.25 11.57
N PHE A 50 2.38 18.65 11.60
CA PHE A 50 3.16 18.81 10.38
C PHE A 50 3.29 17.50 9.57
N LEU A 51 3.22 16.33 10.25
CA LEU A 51 3.28 15.02 9.60
C LEU A 51 2.08 14.79 8.68
N ALA A 52 0.92 15.42 8.94
CA ALA A 52 -0.28 15.26 8.12
C ALA A 52 -0.04 15.70 6.67
N TYR A 53 0.77 16.74 6.46
CA TYR A 53 1.15 17.24 5.14
C TYR A 53 2.02 16.24 4.35
N LEU A 54 2.67 15.29 5.01
CA LEU A 54 3.53 14.30 4.37
C LEU A 54 2.76 13.05 3.91
N ILE A 55 1.65 12.71 4.58
CA ILE A 55 0.89 11.49 4.31
C ILE A 55 0.37 11.46 2.87
N GLY A 56 -0.32 12.50 2.42
CA GLY A 56 -0.88 12.56 1.06
C GLY A 56 0.19 12.40 -0.03
N PRO A 57 1.26 13.20 -0.03
CA PRO A 57 2.36 13.06 -0.98
C PRO A 57 3.00 11.66 -0.97
N PHE A 58 3.25 11.06 0.21
CA PHE A 58 3.85 9.74 0.29
C PHE A 58 2.92 8.62 -0.19
N GLU A 59 1.61 8.72 0.05
CA GLU A 59 0.64 7.79 -0.53
C GLU A 59 0.63 7.86 -2.06
N VAL A 60 0.62 9.07 -2.62
CA VAL A 60 0.64 9.26 -4.07
C VAL A 60 1.96 8.77 -4.68
N ILE A 61 3.10 9.14 -4.10
CA ILE A 61 4.43 8.69 -4.56
C ILE A 61 4.53 7.16 -4.46
N GLY A 62 4.08 6.56 -3.37
CA GLY A 62 4.07 5.10 -3.20
C GLY A 62 3.21 4.41 -4.24
N GLY A 63 2.01 4.94 -4.54
CA GLY A 63 1.14 4.45 -5.60
C GLY A 63 1.77 4.56 -7.00
N LEU A 64 2.36 5.71 -7.33
CA LEU A 64 3.06 5.92 -8.61
C LEU A 64 4.28 5.00 -8.75
N LEU A 65 5.04 4.79 -7.68
CA LEU A 65 6.16 3.85 -7.66
C LEU A 65 5.71 2.42 -7.89
N LEU A 66 4.55 2.00 -7.38
CA LEU A 66 4.00 0.68 -7.67
C LEU A 66 3.60 0.52 -9.14
N LEU A 67 3.03 1.55 -9.76
CA LEU A 67 2.72 1.55 -11.20
C LEU A 67 4.00 1.49 -12.05
N TYR A 68 4.98 2.33 -11.74
CA TYR A 68 6.29 2.32 -12.41
C TYR A 68 7.05 1.01 -12.15
N GLY A 69 6.83 0.39 -11.00
CA GLY A 69 7.47 -0.85 -10.56
C GLY A 69 7.16 -2.06 -11.44
N ILE A 70 6.15 -1.98 -12.32
CA ILE A 70 5.93 -2.98 -13.39
C ILE A 70 7.21 -3.14 -14.23
N PHE A 71 7.92 -2.05 -14.48
CA PHE A 71 9.15 -2.05 -15.28
C PHE A 71 10.42 -2.26 -14.44
N LYS A 72 10.38 -1.95 -13.14
CA LYS A 72 11.56 -1.91 -12.26
C LYS A 72 11.25 -2.48 -10.87
N ASP A 73 11.88 -3.61 -10.53
CA ASP A 73 11.69 -4.30 -9.25
C ASP A 73 11.94 -3.39 -8.02
N TRP A 74 13.00 -2.58 -8.08
CA TRP A 74 13.35 -1.67 -6.99
C TRP A 74 12.22 -0.68 -6.65
N ALA A 75 11.48 -0.21 -7.67
CA ALA A 75 10.39 0.74 -7.47
C ALA A 75 9.17 0.05 -6.84
N THR A 76 8.90 -1.21 -7.19
CA THR A 76 7.90 -2.04 -6.49
C THR A 76 8.21 -2.14 -5.00
N ARG A 77 9.45 -2.46 -4.66
CA ARG A 77 9.89 -2.62 -3.27
C ARG A 77 9.85 -1.29 -2.52
N ALA A 78 10.39 -0.22 -3.10
CA ALA A 78 10.41 1.10 -2.48
C ALA A 78 8.97 1.63 -2.24
N GLY A 79 8.10 1.55 -3.25
CA GLY A 79 6.71 1.98 -3.14
C GLY A 79 5.94 1.17 -2.10
N SER A 80 6.06 -0.15 -2.11
CA SER A 80 5.38 -1.02 -1.14
C SER A 80 5.86 -0.84 0.30
N ILE A 81 7.16 -0.63 0.53
CA ILE A 81 7.71 -0.31 1.86
C ILE A 81 7.15 1.02 2.36
N LEU A 82 7.15 2.06 1.52
CA LEU A 82 6.62 3.37 1.87
C LEU A 82 5.14 3.26 2.28
N LEU A 83 4.32 2.58 1.48
CA LEU A 83 2.90 2.38 1.76
C LEU A 83 2.67 1.48 3.00
N ALA A 84 3.51 0.48 3.24
CA ALA A 84 3.44 -0.34 4.45
C ALA A 84 3.65 0.50 5.71
N ILE A 85 4.61 1.43 5.71
CA ILE A 85 4.84 2.35 6.83
C ILE A 85 3.62 3.24 7.08
N ILE A 86 3.01 3.78 6.00
CA ILE A 86 1.78 4.58 6.12
C ILE A 86 0.65 3.75 6.73
N MET A 87 0.47 2.50 6.29
CA MET A 87 -0.57 1.61 6.84
C MET A 87 -0.33 1.25 8.30
N LEU A 88 0.93 1.02 8.70
CA LEU A 88 1.26 0.79 10.12
C LEU A 88 0.87 2.00 10.98
N GLY A 89 1.15 3.21 10.48
CA GLY A 89 0.71 4.45 11.12
C GLY A 89 -0.81 4.55 11.22
N ALA A 90 -1.51 4.35 10.11
CA ALA A 90 -2.98 4.42 10.06
C ALA A 90 -3.62 3.40 11.02
N ILE A 91 -3.14 2.15 11.03
CA ILE A 91 -3.62 1.09 11.92
C ILE A 91 -3.41 1.49 13.39
N SER A 92 -2.20 1.95 13.73
CA SER A 92 -1.85 2.29 15.11
C SER A 92 -2.63 3.48 15.66
N VAL A 93 -2.90 4.48 14.82
CA VAL A 93 -3.49 5.76 15.25
C VAL A 93 -5.02 5.73 15.26
N VAL A 94 -5.61 5.14 14.22
CA VAL A 94 -7.06 5.22 13.97
C VAL A 94 -7.77 3.95 14.45
N HIS A 95 -7.11 2.80 14.34
CA HIS A 95 -7.78 1.56 14.02
C HIS A 95 -7.52 0.43 15.04
N ILE A 96 -6.52 0.60 15.91
CA ILE A 96 -6.04 -0.43 16.85
C ILE A 96 -7.12 -0.97 17.81
N LYS A 97 -8.20 -0.21 18.05
CA LYS A 97 -9.28 -0.58 18.99
C LYS A 97 -10.53 -1.14 18.30
N ASP A 98 -10.60 -1.09 16.97
CA ASP A 98 -11.86 -1.32 16.25
C ASP A 98 -12.15 -2.81 15.99
N GLY A 99 -11.28 -3.73 16.45
CA GLY A 99 -11.42 -5.17 16.27
C GLY A 99 -11.21 -5.63 14.82
N TRP A 100 -11.51 -6.89 14.50
CA TRP A 100 -11.25 -7.45 13.16
C TRP A 100 -12.11 -6.80 12.06
N ASN A 101 -13.42 -6.69 12.29
CA ASN A 101 -14.39 -6.27 11.28
C ASN A 101 -14.15 -4.86 10.73
N ALA A 102 -13.49 -3.99 11.49
CA ALA A 102 -13.16 -2.63 11.07
C ALA A 102 -11.75 -2.50 10.48
N ASN A 103 -10.91 -3.53 10.61
CA ASN A 103 -9.48 -3.53 10.26
C ASN A 103 -9.11 -4.50 9.16
N GLU A 104 -10.02 -5.39 8.76
CA GLU A 104 -9.74 -6.43 7.76
C GLU A 104 -9.17 -5.86 6.46
N TRP A 105 -9.67 -4.70 6.02
CA TRP A 105 -9.21 -4.02 4.82
C TRP A 105 -7.80 -3.45 4.98
N GLN A 106 -7.51 -2.82 6.12
CA GLN A 106 -6.23 -2.21 6.43
C GLN A 106 -5.15 -3.28 6.59
N LEU A 107 -5.49 -4.40 7.24
CA LEU A 107 -4.62 -5.56 7.38
C LEU A 107 -4.36 -6.24 6.03
N LEU A 108 -5.38 -6.35 5.16
CA LEU A 108 -5.21 -6.88 3.82
C LEU A 108 -4.27 -6.01 2.98
N ILE A 109 -4.48 -4.68 2.98
CA ILE A 109 -3.60 -3.74 2.28
C ILE A 109 -2.16 -3.89 2.81
N LEU A 110 -1.98 -3.90 4.13
CA LEU A 110 -0.66 -4.06 4.74
C LEU A 110 0.00 -5.39 4.32
N ALA A 111 -0.75 -6.48 4.33
CA ALA A 111 -0.25 -7.80 3.91
C ALA A 111 0.19 -7.79 2.43
N VAL A 112 -0.57 -7.14 1.55
CA VAL A 112 -0.20 -7.00 0.13
C VAL A 112 1.03 -6.09 -0.04
N CYS A 113 1.14 -5.01 0.73
CA CYS A 113 2.36 -4.19 0.77
C CYS A 113 3.57 -5.03 1.18
N ILE A 114 3.46 -5.84 2.24
CA ILE A 114 4.54 -6.73 2.70
C ILE A 114 4.90 -7.75 1.62
N LEU A 115 3.90 -8.34 0.94
CA LEU A 115 4.13 -9.26 -0.17
C LEU A 115 4.98 -8.62 -1.26
N TYR A 116 4.63 -7.42 -1.74
CA TYR A 116 5.41 -6.70 -2.76
C TYR A 116 6.77 -6.23 -2.25
N ALA A 117 6.90 -5.87 -0.97
CA ALA A 117 8.16 -5.46 -0.38
C ALA A 117 9.17 -6.62 -0.36
N VAL A 118 8.70 -7.83 -0.03
CA VAL A 118 9.54 -9.03 0.09
C VAL A 118 9.79 -9.69 -1.27
N LYS A 119 8.73 -9.95 -2.04
CA LYS A 119 8.86 -10.68 -3.32
C LYS A 119 9.19 -9.79 -4.50
N GLY A 120 8.86 -8.50 -4.45
CA GLY A 120 9.01 -7.60 -5.60
C GLY A 120 8.22 -8.11 -6.82
N ASN A 121 8.87 -8.10 -7.98
CA ASN A 121 8.36 -8.61 -9.25
C ASN A 121 8.57 -10.14 -9.38
N SER A 122 9.32 -10.76 -8.47
CA SER A 122 9.62 -12.20 -8.46
C SER A 122 8.54 -13.05 -7.81
N ILE A 123 7.30 -12.55 -7.68
CA ILE A 123 6.16 -13.29 -7.09
C ILE A 123 5.93 -14.66 -7.78
N ASN A 124 6.32 -14.80 -9.05
CA ASN A 124 6.11 -16.01 -9.84
C ASN A 124 7.33 -16.92 -10.01
N ASN A 125 8.50 -16.54 -9.47
CA ASN A 125 9.75 -17.26 -9.70
C ASN A 125 9.99 -18.43 -8.72
N SER A 126 9.07 -18.69 -7.78
CA SER A 126 9.20 -19.78 -6.80
C SER A 126 8.48 -21.08 -7.18
N ALA A 127 8.05 -21.24 -8.43
CA ALA A 127 7.39 -22.46 -8.91
C ALA A 127 8.33 -23.35 -9.77
N SER A 128 9.63 -23.10 -9.75
CA SER A 128 10.63 -23.80 -10.57
C SER A 128 11.80 -24.36 -9.76
N GLU A 129 11.53 -24.80 -8.53
CA GLU A 129 12.43 -25.69 -7.77
C GLU A 129 11.77 -27.07 -7.65
#